data_AF-Q1MA83-F1
#
_entry.id   AF-Q1MA83-F1
#
_cell.length_a   1.000
_cell.length_b   1.000
_cell.length_c   1.000
_cell.angle_alpha   90.00
_cell.angle_beta   90.00
_cell.angle_gamma   90.00
#
_symmetry.space_group_name_H-M   'P 1'
#
loop_
_entity.id
_entity.type
_entity.pdbx_description
1 polymer ?
#
loop_
_entity_poly.entity_id
_entity_poly.type
_entity_poly.pdbx_seq_one_letter_code
_entity_poly.pdbx_strand_id
1 'polypeptide(L)' 'MHDRKVTPDMVPIIKLARIKKIPYSWISGYYAGLNFGRIADVMKGRMFSDIPPAKQLPPDFPAT' A
#
# COMPACT_ATOMS: atom_id res chain seq x y z
N MET A 1 3.22 -16.96 9.54
CA MET A 1 3.03 -15.55 9.13
C MET A 1 1.58 -15.39 8.68
N HIS A 2 0.78 -14.60 9.37
CA HIS A 2 -0.56 -14.25 8.90
C HIS A 2 -0.40 -13.25 7.75
N ASP A 3 -0.65 -13.71 6.52
CA ASP A 3 -0.65 -12.84 5.35
C ASP A 3 -1.93 -12.01 5.35
N ARG A 4 -1.82 -10.71 5.67
CA ARG A 4 -2.96 -9.80 5.63
C ARG A 4 -3.42 -9.62 4.19
N LYS A 5 -4.71 -9.85 3.95
CA LYS A 5 -5.34 -9.58 2.66
C LYS A 5 -5.36 -8.08 2.39
N VAL A 6 -5.05 -7.70 1.15
CA VAL A 6 -5.23 -6.32 0.66
C VAL A 6 -6.72 -6.03 0.56
N THR A 7 -7.15 -4.91 1.13
CA THR A 7 -8.52 -4.41 0.96
C THR A 7 -8.56 -3.25 -0.05
N PRO A 8 -9.71 -2.97 -0.68
CA PRO A 8 -9.88 -1.82 -1.56
C PRO A 8 -9.39 -0.49 -0.98
N ASP A 9 -9.58 -0.26 0.33
CA ASP A 9 -9.20 0.98 1.00
C ASP A 9 -7.69 1.16 1.18
N MET A 10 -6.92 0.07 1.20
CA MET A 10 -5.46 0.12 1.29
C MET A 10 -4.83 0.52 -0.04
N VAL A 11 -5.45 0.15 -1.16
CA VAL A 11 -4.89 0.28 -2.51
C VAL A 11 -4.55 1.73 -2.88
N PRO A 12 -5.44 2.72 -2.67
CA PRO A 12 -5.14 4.12 -2.93
C PRO A 12 -3.91 4.61 -2.18
N ILE A 13 -3.77 4.20 -0.91
CA ILE A 13 -2.67 4.61 -0.04
C ILE A 13 -1.37 3.94 -0.48
N ILE A 14 -1.38 2.64 -0.76
CA ILE A 14 -0.22 1.90 -1.27
C ILE A 14 0.29 2.54 -2.58
N LYS A 15 -0.61 2.81 -3.53
CA LYS A 15 -0.27 3.43 -4.81
C LYS A 15 0.32 4.83 -4.61
N LEU A 16 -0.29 5.67 -3.77
CA LEU A 16 0.23 7.01 -3.47
C LEU A 16 1.59 6.96 -2.75
N ALA A 17 1.75 6.09 -1.76
CA ALA A 17 2.99 5.91 -1.03
C ALA A 17 4.13 5.52 -1.99
N ARG A 18 3.85 4.65 -2.97
CA ARG A 18 4.82 4.25 -4.00
C ARG A 18 5.13 5.34 -5.00
N ILE A 19 4.16 6.16 -5.39
CA ILE A 19 4.43 7.38 -6.19
C ILE A 19 5.35 8.33 -5.43
N LYS A 20 5.17 8.47 -4.11
CA LYS A 20 6.03 9.24 -3.21
C LYS A 20 7.37 8.55 -2.87
N LYS A 21 7.69 7.42 -3.53
CA LYS A 21 8.92 6.63 -3.33
C LYS A 21 9.10 6.08 -1.90
N ILE A 22 8.04 5.96 -1.12
CA ILE A 22 8.10 5.40 0.24
C ILE A 22 8.47 3.91 0.18
N PRO A 23 9.45 3.43 0.98
CA PRO A 23 9.88 2.04 0.97
C PRO A 23 8.75 1.05 1.29
N TYR A 24 8.85 -0.16 0.75
CA TYR A 24 7.88 -1.24 1.03
C TYR A 24 7.83 -1.59 2.52
N SER A 25 8.97 -1.50 3.23
CA SER A 25 9.05 -1.72 4.67
C SER A 25 8.16 -0.78 5.47
N TRP A 26 8.04 0.49 5.07
CA TRP A 26 7.19 1.47 5.75
C TRP A 26 5.71 1.18 5.50
N ILE A 27 5.35 0.86 4.26
CA ILE A 27 3.98 0.49 3.87
C ILE A 27 3.54 -0.80 4.61
N SER A 28 4.43 -1.79 4.67
CA SER A 28 4.21 -3.05 5.39
C SER A 28 4.16 -2.83 6.91
N GLY A 29 4.97 -1.93 7.46
CA GLY A 29 4.93 -1.56 8.87
C GLY A 29 3.62 -0.85 9.26
N TYR A 30 3.12 0.03 8.39
CA TYR A 30 1.84 0.73 8.58
C TYR A 30 0.65 -0.26 8.56
N TYR A 31 0.68 -1.23 7.65
CA TYR A 31 -0.33 -2.29 7.57
C TYR A 31 0.16 -3.57 8.23
N ALA A 32 0.01 -3.69 9.55
CA ALA A 32 0.43 -4.87 10.31
C ALA A 32 0.02 -6.19 9.63
N GLY A 33 1.01 -7.01 9.28
CA GLY A 33 0.85 -8.30 8.60
C GLY A 33 0.78 -8.24 7.07
N LEU A 34 0.85 -7.06 6.44
CA LEU A 34 0.87 -6.92 4.99
C LEU A 34 2.27 -7.25 4.46
N ASN A 35 2.35 -8.22 3.55
CA ASN A 35 3.63 -8.64 2.99
C ASN A 35 4.04 -7.80 1.75
N PHE A 36 5.32 -7.86 1.39
CA PHE A 36 5.87 -7.11 0.25
C PHE A 36 5.33 -7.58 -1.11
N GLY A 37 5.03 -8.88 -1.25
CA GLY A 37 4.41 -9.45 -2.45
C GLY A 37 3.04 -8.84 -2.75
N ARG A 38 2.22 -8.60 -1.71
CA ARG A 38 0.92 -7.94 -1.83
C ARG A 38 1.05 -6.50 -2.29
N ILE A 39 2.01 -5.77 -1.75
CA ILE A 39 2.32 -4.41 -2.22
C ILE A 39 2.74 -4.45 -3.70
N ALA A 40 3.56 -5.41 -4.09
CA ALA A 40 3.97 -5.59 -5.50
C ALA A 40 2.79 -5.96 -6.41
N ASP A 41 1.87 -6.82 -5.97
CA ASP A 41 0.70 -7.22 -6.74
C ASP A 41 -0.25 -6.04 -7.00
N VAL A 42 -0.43 -5.16 -6.00
CA VAL A 42 -1.17 -3.90 -6.18
C VAL A 42 -0.49 -2.99 -7.21
N MET A 43 0.83 -2.82 -7.12
CA MET A 43 1.57 -1.97 -8.05
C MET A 43 1.66 -2.52 -9.47
N LYS A 44 1.63 -3.85 -9.62
CA LYS A 44 1.58 -4.53 -10.93
C LYS A 44 0.16 -4.58 -11.53
N GLY A 45 -0.85 -4.06 -10.83
CA GLY A 45 -2.24 -4.11 -11.28
C GLY A 45 -2.88 -5.50 -11.24
N ARG A 46 -2.27 -6.46 -10.53
CA ARG A 46 -2.83 -7.81 -10.35
C ARG A 46 -3.96 -7.84 -9.31
N MET A 47 -4.02 -6.81 -8.46
CA MET A 47 -5.09 -6.59 -7.49
C MET A 47 -5.58 -5.16 -7.60
N PHE A 48 -6.90 -5.00 -7.73
CA PHE A 48 -7.56 -3.70 -7.70
C PHE A 48 -6.95 -2.70 -8.70
N SER A 49 -6.79 -3.11 -9.95
CA SER A 49 -6.23 -2.30 -11.05
C SER A 49 -6.93 -0.96 -11.19
N ASP A 50 -8.26 -0.98 -11.06
CA ASP A 50 -9.14 0.15 -11.40
C ASP A 50 -9.20 1.21 -10.30
N ILE A 51 -8.69 0.90 -9.10
CA ILE A 51 -8.69 1.84 -7.98
C ILE A 51 -7.54 2.84 -8.14
N PRO A 52 -7.79 4.14 -8.31
CA PRO A 52 -6.73 5.12 -8.49
C PRO A 52 -5.93 5.35 -7.19
N PRO A 53 -4.71 5.93 -7.27
CA PRO A 53 -3.98 6.40 -6.10
C PRO A 53 -4.79 7.44 -5.32
N ALA A 54 -4.60 7.48 -4.00
CA ALA A 54 -5.17 8.53 -3.17
C ALA A 54 -4.57 9.90 -3.54
N LYS A 55 -5.29 10.97 -3.21
CA LYS A 55 -4.76 12.35 -3.34
C LYS A 55 -3.82 12.73 -2.19
N GLN A 56 -4.05 12.16 -1.01
CA GLN A 56 -3.30 12.44 0.22
C GLN A 56 -3.10 11.15 1.00
N LEU A 57 -1.97 11.05 1.72
CA LEU A 57 -1.73 9.94 2.64
C LEU A 57 -2.47 10.21 3.95
N PRO A 58 -2.84 9.17 4.72
CA PRO A 58 -3.37 9.32 6.06
C PRO A 58 -2.42 10.18 6.93
N PRO A 59 -2.94 11.01 7.85
CA PRO A 59 -2.12 11.87 8.71
C PRO A 59 -1.13 11.09 9.59
N ASP A 60 -1.48 9.84 9.92
CA ASP A 60 -0.69 8.89 10.71
C ASP A 60 0.27 8.03 9.86
N PHE A 61 0.25 8.20 8.53
CA PHE A 61 1.13 7.45 7.65
C PHE A 61 2.58 7.96 7.76
N PRO A 62 3.59 7.07 7.85
CA PRO A 62 4.98 7.50 7.97
C PRO A 62 5.41 8.27 6.71
N ALA A 63 5.67 9.57 6.86
CA ALA A 63 5.97 10.48 5.76
C ALA A 63 7.37 11.12 5.83
N THR A 64 8.08 10.97 6.95
CA THR A 64 9.41 11.51 7.22
C THR A 64 10.13 10.68 8.27
#